data_AF-A0A2M8Z365-F1
#
_entry.id   AF-A0A2M8Z365-F1
#
_cell.length_a   1.000
_cell.length_b   1.000
_cell.length_c   1.000
_cell.angle_alpha   90.00
_cell.angle_beta   90.00
_cell.angle_gamma   90.00
#
_symmetry.space_group_name_H-M   'P 1'
#
loop_
_entity.id
_entity.type
_entity.pdbx_description
1 polymer ?
#
loop_
_entity_poly.entity_id
_entity_poly.type
_entity_poly.pdbx_seq_one_letter_code
_entity_poly.pdbx_strand_id
1 'polypeptide(L)'
;MKKADHFSDLSLPDQDILIDHIFFNYKMIPSINYQQTAYGLKARFNRVTGADIGHQITSQCFMEAMVKAGYKAIPAKKDVIPNWHFNVGKVQFITH
;
A
#
# COMPACT_ATOMS: atom_id res chain seq x y z
N MET A 1 -3.68 -13.28 -13.85
CA MET A 1 -4.01 -12.27 -12.82
C MET A 1 -4.08 -10.92 -13.49
N LYS A 2 -5.18 -10.17 -13.35
CA LYS A 2 -5.31 -8.83 -13.94
C LYS A 2 -4.54 -7.82 -13.10
N LYS A 3 -3.85 -6.87 -13.74
CA LYS A 3 -3.21 -5.76 -13.03
C LYS A 3 -4.26 -4.71 -12.68
N ALA A 4 -4.16 -4.18 -11.46
CA ALA A 4 -4.91 -3.01 -11.03
C ALA A 4 -3.92 -1.84 -10.95
N ASP A 5 -4.00 -0.92 -11.89
CA ASP A 5 -3.11 0.24 -11.94
C ASP A 5 -3.62 1.34 -11.00
N HIS A 6 -4.94 1.42 -10.84
CA HIS A 6 -5.63 2.28 -9.89
C HIS A 6 -6.35 1.48 -8.80
N PHE A 7 -6.59 2.11 -7.65
CA PHE A 7 -7.38 1.54 -6.57
C PHE A 7 -8.83 1.29 -6.99
N SER A 8 -9.38 2.15 -7.85
CA SER A 8 -10.73 1.97 -8.42
C SER A 8 -10.86 0.79 -9.37
N ASP A 9 -9.75 0.21 -9.85
CA ASP A 9 -9.78 -0.96 -10.74
C ASP A 9 -10.05 -2.25 -9.96
N LEU A 10 -9.89 -2.22 -8.63
CA LEU A 10 -10.16 -3.33 -7.74
C LEU A 10 -11.68 -3.54 -7.57
N SER A 11 -12.08 -4.80 -7.39
CA SER A 11 -13.43 -5.12 -6.92
C SER A 11 -13.67 -4.52 -5.52
N LEU A 12 -14.92 -4.23 -5.14
CA LEU A 12 -15.21 -3.71 -3.80
C LEU A 12 -14.65 -4.60 -2.67
N PRO A 13 -14.78 -5.94 -2.72
CA PRO A 13 -14.13 -6.80 -1.73
C PRO A 13 -12.60 -6.66 -1.67
N ASP A 14 -11.93 -6.57 -2.84
CA ASP A 14 -10.47 -6.40 -2.89
C ASP A 14 -10.04 -5.02 -2.36
N GLN A 15 -10.86 -3.98 -2.58
CA GLN A 15 -10.65 -2.66 -2.01
C GLN A 15 -10.70 -2.71 -0.48
N ASP A 16 -11.71 -3.37 0.08
CA ASP A 16 -11.89 -3.51 1.53
C ASP A 16 -10.73 -4.28 2.16
N ILE A 17 -10.31 -5.40 1.57
CA ILE A 17 -9.15 -6.19 2.04
C ILE A 17 -7.86 -5.35 2.08
N LEU A 18 -7.61 -4.56 1.03
CA LEU A 18 -6.42 -3.72 0.97
C LEU A 18 -6.47 -2.60 2.03
N ILE A 19 -7.64 -1.98 2.21
CA ILE A 19 -7.82 -0.92 3.19
C ILE A 19 -7.70 -1.46 4.62
N ASP A 20 -8.31 -2.60 4.92
CA ASP A 20 -8.20 -3.27 6.22
C ASP A 20 -6.74 -3.63 6.51
N HIS A 21 -6.04 -4.22 5.53
CA HIS A 21 -4.61 -4.50 5.69
C HIS A 21 -3.83 -3.24 6.06
N ILE A 22 -4.11 -2.11 5.40
CA ILE A 22 -3.45 -0.82 5.67
C ILE A 22 -3.74 -0.35 7.10
N PHE A 23 -5.01 -0.38 7.52
CA PHE A 23 -5.42 0.07 8.86
C PHE A 23 -4.83 -0.79 9.98
N PHE A 24 -4.82 -2.11 9.83
CA PHE A 24 -4.37 -3.02 10.89
C PHE A 24 -2.85 -3.15 10.98
N ASN A 25 -2.12 -2.94 9.88
CA ASN A 25 -0.67 -3.17 9.87
C ASN A 25 0.15 -1.90 9.99
N TYR A 26 -0.36 -0.75 9.56
CA TYR A 26 0.43 0.48 9.53
C TYR A 26 -0.05 1.47 10.58
N LYS A 27 0.92 2.16 11.18
CA LYS A 27 0.66 3.26 12.11
C LYS A 27 1.08 4.55 11.44
N MET A 28 0.17 5.51 11.35
CA MET A 28 0.48 6.84 10.84
C MET A 28 1.38 7.61 11.81
N ILE A 29 2.36 8.34 11.28
CA ILE A 29 3.19 9.29 12.02
C ILE A 29 3.09 10.70 11.38
N PRO A 30 3.50 11.77 12.08
CA PRO A 30 3.37 13.14 11.54
C PRO A 30 4.28 13.44 10.34
N SER A 31 5.47 12.81 10.28
CA SER A 31 6.52 13.06 9.29
C SER A 31 6.59 11.96 8.22
N ILE A 32 7.10 12.29 7.03
CA ILE A 32 7.37 11.30 5.99
C ILE A 32 8.51 10.38 6.43
N ASN A 33 8.29 9.08 6.28
CA ASN A 33 9.30 8.05 6.45
C ASN A 33 9.85 7.61 5.09
N TYR A 34 11.05 8.07 4.75
CA TYR A 34 11.69 7.77 3.48
C TYR A 34 12.11 6.29 3.32
N GLN A 35 12.06 5.50 4.38
CA GLN A 35 12.31 4.05 4.32
C GLN A 35 11.06 3.25 3.93
N GLN A 36 9.87 3.83 4.05
CA GLN A 36 8.60 3.15 3.77
C GLN A 36 8.09 3.56 2.39
N THR A 37 8.36 2.71 1.39
CA THR A 37 7.98 2.95 -0.01
C THR A 37 6.76 2.14 -0.43
N ALA A 38 6.04 2.61 -1.45
CA ALA A 38 4.91 1.87 -2.03
C ALA A 38 5.34 0.49 -2.52
N TYR A 39 6.49 0.40 -3.19
CA TYR A 39 7.04 -0.89 -3.60
C TYR A 39 7.25 -1.85 -2.42
N GLY A 40 7.93 -1.39 -1.36
CA GLY A 40 8.26 -2.21 -0.20
C GLY A 40 7.03 -2.65 0.60
N LEU A 41 6.11 -1.73 0.85
CA LEU A 41 4.87 -2.02 1.59
C LEU A 41 3.95 -2.96 0.82
N LYS A 42 3.79 -2.73 -0.49
CA LYS A 42 3.00 -3.58 -1.38
C LYS A 42 3.59 -4.97 -1.54
N ALA A 43 4.92 -5.10 -1.66
CA ALA A 43 5.57 -6.41 -1.72
C ALA A 43 5.24 -7.24 -0.46
N ARG A 44 5.15 -6.56 0.69
CA ARG A 44 4.73 -7.19 1.95
C ARG A 44 3.24 -7.56 1.96
N PHE A 45 2.35 -6.68 1.49
CA PHE A 45 0.94 -7.00 1.29
C PHE A 45 0.79 -8.27 0.43
N ASN A 46 1.45 -8.32 -0.72
CA ASN A 46 1.41 -9.47 -1.63
C ASN A 46 1.86 -10.78 -0.98
N ARG A 47 2.78 -10.71 -0.01
CA ARG A 47 3.29 -11.89 0.71
C ARG A 47 2.34 -12.39 1.81
N VAL A 48 1.63 -11.48 2.48
CA VAL A 48 0.86 -11.79 3.71
C VAL A 48 -0.63 -11.95 3.45
N THR A 49 -1.19 -11.15 2.53
CA THR A 49 -2.64 -11.02 2.32
C THR A 49 -3.01 -11.10 0.85
N GLY A 50 -2.09 -10.74 -0.05
CA GLY A 50 -2.37 -10.69 -1.48
C GLY A 50 -2.61 -12.03 -2.17
N ALA A 51 -2.46 -13.16 -1.47
CA ALA A 51 -2.89 -14.47 -1.98
C ALA A 51 -4.42 -14.57 -2.12
N ASP A 52 -5.15 -13.80 -1.30
CA ASP A 52 -6.61 -13.78 -1.28
C ASP A 52 -7.23 -12.75 -2.25
N ILE A 53 -6.39 -11.96 -2.93
CA ILE A 53 -6.81 -10.94 -3.90
C ILE A 53 -6.69 -11.48 -5.33
N GLY A 54 -7.73 -11.23 -6.14
CA GLY A 54 -7.78 -11.63 -7.56
C GLY A 54 -6.94 -10.76 -8.51
N HIS A 55 -6.30 -9.72 -8.00
CA HIS A 55 -5.63 -8.66 -8.75
C HIS A 55 -4.14 -8.51 -8.40
N GLN A 56 -3.33 -8.23 -9.41
CA GLN A 56 -1.94 -7.79 -9.20
C GLN A 56 -1.93 -6.31 -8.85
N ILE A 57 -1.76 -6.01 -7.57
CA ILE A 57 -1.65 -4.63 -7.09
C ILE A 57 -0.34 -4.03 -7.58
N THR A 58 -0.42 -2.84 -8.19
CA THR A 58 0.74 -2.02 -8.57
C THR A 58 1.11 -1.02 -7.48
N SER A 59 2.31 -0.42 -7.59
CA SER A 59 2.74 0.62 -6.64
C SER A 59 1.80 1.83 -6.62
N GLN A 60 1.19 2.16 -7.76
CA GLN A 60 0.24 3.25 -7.90
C GLN A 60 -1.09 2.93 -7.21
N CYS A 61 -1.69 1.78 -7.50
CA CYS A 61 -2.89 1.30 -6.82
C CYS A 61 -2.70 1.27 -5.29
N PHE A 62 -1.55 0.76 -4.81
CA PHE A 62 -1.24 0.75 -3.39
C PHE A 62 -1.10 2.15 -2.79
N MET A 63 -0.48 3.09 -3.52
CA MET A 63 -0.38 4.48 -3.09
C MET A 63 -1.75 5.14 -2.97
N GLU A 64 -2.64 4.94 -3.95
CA GLU A 64 -3.99 5.48 -3.90
C GLU A 64 -4.78 4.94 -2.71
N ALA A 65 -4.63 3.65 -2.39
CA ALA A 65 -5.23 3.05 -1.19
C ALA A 65 -4.70 3.68 0.11
N MET A 66 -3.39 3.89 0.20
CA MET A 66 -2.76 4.56 1.35
C MET A 66 -3.29 5.98 1.54
N VAL A 67 -3.43 6.74 0.44
CA VAL A 67 -4.01 8.09 0.48
C VAL A 67 -5.48 8.04 0.89
N LYS A 68 -6.26 7.08 0.37
CA LYS A 68 -7.66 6.87 0.76
C LYS A 68 -7.81 6.53 2.25
N ALA A 69 -6.85 5.80 2.82
CA ALA A 69 -6.76 5.52 4.25
C ALA A 69 -6.22 6.70 5.10
N GLY A 70 -5.95 7.86 4.48
CA GLY A 70 -5.55 9.10 5.16
C GLY A 70 -4.04 9.32 5.29
N TYR A 71 -3.20 8.44 4.73
CA TYR A 71 -1.74 8.62 4.76
C TYR A 71 -1.29 9.69 3.77
N LYS A 72 -0.23 10.40 4.12
CA LYS A 72 0.50 11.29 3.21
C LYS A 72 1.41 10.48 2.32
N ALA A 73 1.40 10.79 1.03
CA ALA A 73 2.30 10.20 0.04
C ALA A 73 3.13 11.31 -0.63
N ILE A 74 4.42 11.10 -0.80
CA ILE A 74 5.27 11.96 -1.63
C ILE A 74 6.00 11.11 -2.69
N PRO A 75 6.17 11.59 -3.93
CA PRO A 75 6.90 10.85 -4.94
C PRO A 75 8.35 10.56 -4.51
N ALA A 76 8.81 9.33 -4.72
CA ALA A 76 10.22 9.01 -4.67
C ALA A 76 10.90 9.61 -5.91
N LYS A 77 11.90 10.47 -5.72
CA LYS A 77 12.56 11.13 -6.85
C LYS A 77 13.42 10.11 -7.61
N LYS A 78 13.36 10.15 -8.95
CA LYS A 78 14.27 9.49 -9.91
C LYS A 78 14.02 8.01 -10.24
N ASP A 79 12.87 7.43 -9.94
CA ASP A 79 12.60 6.05 -10.37
C ASP A 79 11.99 5.99 -11.78
N VAL A 80 12.46 5.04 -12.60
CA VAL A 80 11.86 4.69 -13.91
C VAL A 80 10.44 4.14 -13.73
N ILE A 81 10.15 3.57 -12.56
CA ILE A 81 8.85 3.03 -12.18
C ILE A 81 8.27 3.92 -11.06
N PRO A 82 7.01 4.38 -11.16
CA PRO A 82 6.40 5.22 -10.13
C PRO A 82 6.46 4.59 -8.73
N ASN A 83 6.91 5.38 -7.75
CA ASN A 83 7.04 4.97 -6.36
C ASN A 83 6.85 6.16 -5.41
N TRP A 84 6.51 5.90 -4.16
CA TRP A 84 6.15 6.95 -3.18
C TRP A 84 6.63 6.59 -1.78
N HIS A 85 7.01 7.61 -1.01
CA HIS A 85 7.26 7.51 0.43
C HIS A 85 6.02 7.90 1.22
N PHE A 86 5.80 7.29 2.38
CA PHE A 86 4.63 7.56 3.22
C PHE A 86 5.00 8.02 4.63
N ASN A 87 4.06 8.67 5.31
CA ASN A 87 4.15 8.96 6.74
C ASN A 87 3.76 7.75 7.62
N VAL A 88 4.41 6.61 7.36
CA VAL A 88 4.21 5.36 8.10
C VAL A 88 5.30 5.19 9.16
N GLY A 89 4.89 4.95 10.39
CA GLY A 89 5.75 4.67 11.53
C GLY A 89 6.34 3.27 11.51
N LYS A 90 6.90 2.86 12.64
CA LYS A 90 7.38 1.47 12.81
C LYS A 90 6.18 0.53 12.66
N VAL A 91 6.24 -0.33 11.65
CA VAL A 91 5.21 -1.34 11.38
C VAL A 91 5.21 -2.33 12.56
N GLN A 92 4.11 -2.36 13.32
CA GLN A 92 3.93 -3.34 14.39
C GLN A 92 3.24 -4.55 13.79
N PHE A 93 3.88 -5.71 13.91
CA PHE A 93 3.37 -6.94 13.31
C PHE A 93 2.66 -7.75 14.38
N ILE A 94 1.35 -7.94 14.23
CA ILE A 94 0.60 -8.94 15.00
C ILE A 94 0.44 -10.16 14.08
N THR A 95 1.31 -11.15 14.23
CA THR A 95 1.05 -12.50 13.72
C THR A 95 -0.09 -13.10 14.54
N HIS A 96 -1.23 -13.35 13.90
CA HIS A 96 -2.28 -14.20 14.45
C HIS A 96 -1.98 -15.66 14.07
#